data_AF-A0A8T6VE67-F1
#
_entry.id   AF-A0A8T6VE67-F1
#
_cell.length_a   1.000
_cell.length_b   1.000
_cell.length_c   1.000
_cell.angle_alpha   90.00
_cell.angle_beta   90.00
_cell.angle_gamma   90.00
#
_symmetry.space_group_name_H-M   'P 1'
#
loop_
_entity.id
_entity.type
_entity.pdbx_description
1 polymer ?
#
loop_
_entity_poly.entity_id
_entity_poly.type
_entity_poly.pdbx_seq_one_letter_code
_entity_poly.pdbx_strand_id
1 'polypeptide(L)'
;EYVDVETAKNLADDIDKLSRLLENAEKIQRSTNKLKTRLELNNEKIHKENQKISLITDKTELDELAELEQQIVELKAKVKYNLRHLRKPFYKMLGLTRRSQVALPPDEIRKLKQYMSNSFEALVSEEHGHPILKRILQKLDDLMRRGKLKLKTTRLKKAQEQMDGILNKNSLFNLHQDCLAVLSRKRQLSASQTVTSTQRELNKLQETIQNLQDQKESLSSKRKTLGEKHQRVLRKIQIQKEELEKSVFELIDKRIQVVLAKVKD
;
A
#
# COMPACT_ATOMS: atom_id res chain seq x y z
N GLU A 1 -21.99 -47.44 -60.79
CA GLU A 1 -22.73 -47.62 -59.53
C GLU A 1 -21.88 -47.56 -58.24
N TYR A 2 -20.56 -47.80 -58.25
CA TYR A 2 -19.76 -47.69 -57.01
C TYR A 2 -19.44 -46.26 -56.54
N VAL A 3 -19.51 -45.26 -57.45
CA VAL A 3 -19.10 -43.86 -57.18
C VAL A 3 -20.13 -43.10 -56.32
N ASP A 4 -21.42 -43.40 -56.43
CA ASP A 4 -22.50 -42.72 -55.68
C ASP A 4 -22.55 -43.11 -54.19
N VAL A 5 -22.17 -44.35 -53.85
CA VAL A 5 -22.24 -44.84 -52.46
C VAL A 5 -21.10 -44.28 -51.62
N GLU A 6 -19.90 -44.19 -52.18
CA GLU A 6 -18.71 -43.70 -51.47
C GLU A 6 -18.76 -42.19 -51.26
N THR A 7 -19.28 -41.45 -52.24
CA THR A 7 -19.51 -40.01 -52.12
C THR A 7 -20.65 -39.66 -51.15
N ALA A 8 -21.75 -40.42 -51.15
CA ALA A 8 -22.81 -40.26 -50.15
C ALA A 8 -22.32 -40.54 -48.72
N LYS A 9 -21.43 -41.54 -48.55
CA LYS A 9 -20.81 -41.85 -47.26
C LYS A 9 -19.89 -40.73 -46.78
N ASN A 10 -19.08 -40.16 -47.66
CA ASN A 10 -18.23 -39.01 -47.35
C ASN A 10 -19.07 -37.79 -46.92
N LEU A 11 -20.22 -37.56 -47.58
CA LEU A 11 -21.14 -36.48 -47.23
C LEU A 11 -21.73 -36.66 -45.83
N ALA A 12 -22.12 -37.90 -45.48
CA ALA A 12 -22.62 -38.23 -44.15
C ALA A 12 -21.54 -38.01 -43.07
N ASP A 13 -20.29 -38.40 -43.34
CA ASP A 13 -19.16 -38.17 -42.43
C ASP A 13 -18.90 -36.66 -42.19
N ASP A 14 -19.07 -35.83 -43.21
CA ASP A 14 -18.91 -34.37 -43.10
C ASP A 14 -20.04 -33.69 -42.34
N ILE A 15 -21.28 -34.18 -42.49
CA ILE A 15 -22.43 -33.76 -41.66
C ILE A 15 -22.20 -34.13 -40.19
N ASP A 16 -21.68 -35.33 -39.93
CA ASP A 16 -21.34 -35.78 -38.57
C ASP A 16 -20.23 -34.94 -37.95
N LYS A 17 -19.17 -34.61 -38.72
CA LYS A 17 -18.11 -33.69 -38.28
C LYS A 17 -18.67 -32.32 -37.94
N LEU A 18 -19.52 -31.75 -38.79
CA LEU A 18 -20.15 -30.45 -38.57
C LEU A 18 -21.02 -30.46 -37.30
N SER A 19 -21.80 -31.51 -37.10
CA SER A 19 -22.64 -31.71 -35.90
C SER A 19 -21.80 -31.75 -34.62
N ARG A 20 -20.68 -32.50 -34.62
CA ARG A 20 -19.74 -32.55 -33.47
C ARG A 20 -19.10 -31.20 -33.18
N LEU A 21 -18.78 -30.41 -34.21
CA LEU A 21 -18.22 -29.07 -34.06
C LEU A 21 -19.25 -28.11 -33.44
N LEU A 22 -20.51 -28.18 -33.86
CA LEU A 22 -21.61 -27.38 -33.29
C LEU A 22 -21.82 -27.70 -31.80
N GLU A 23 -21.88 -28.98 -31.43
CA GLU A 23 -21.98 -29.37 -30.02
C GLU A 23 -20.80 -28.85 -29.18
N ASN A 24 -19.59 -28.88 -29.73
CA ASN A 24 -18.40 -28.36 -29.05
C ASN A 24 -18.48 -26.85 -28.88
N ALA A 25 -18.95 -26.11 -29.89
CA ALA A 25 -19.16 -24.66 -29.81
C ALA A 25 -20.16 -24.31 -28.70
N GLU A 26 -21.28 -25.03 -28.60
CA GLU A 26 -22.26 -24.87 -27.54
C GLU A 26 -21.69 -25.17 -26.14
N LYS A 27 -20.94 -26.26 -25.99
CA LYS A 27 -20.29 -26.63 -24.72
C LYS A 27 -19.33 -25.53 -24.25
N ILE A 28 -18.56 -24.96 -25.17
CA ILE A 28 -17.65 -23.84 -24.88
C ILE A 28 -18.47 -22.60 -24.50
N GLN A 29 -19.54 -22.27 -25.22
CA GLN A 29 -20.38 -21.11 -24.94
C GLN A 29 -21.03 -21.18 -23.54
N ARG A 30 -21.60 -22.33 -23.18
CA ARG A 30 -22.15 -22.57 -21.83
C ARG A 30 -21.09 -22.39 -20.75
N SER A 31 -19.86 -22.83 -21.01
CA SER A 31 -18.73 -22.68 -20.08
C SER A 31 -18.31 -21.22 -19.93
N THR A 32 -18.28 -20.46 -21.03
CA THR A 32 -17.98 -19.02 -21.03
C THR A 32 -19.03 -18.23 -20.25
N ASN A 33 -20.32 -18.54 -20.43
CA ASN A 33 -21.41 -17.89 -19.68
C ASN A 33 -21.29 -18.15 -18.17
N LYS A 34 -20.99 -19.40 -17.76
CA LYS A 34 -20.74 -19.73 -16.34
C LYS A 34 -19.58 -18.92 -15.75
N LEU A 35 -18.49 -18.74 -16.50
CA LEU A 35 -17.35 -17.92 -16.06
C LEU A 35 -17.72 -16.44 -15.96
N LYS A 36 -18.54 -15.93 -16.88
CA LYS A 36 -19.04 -14.55 -16.85
C LYS A 36 -19.84 -14.26 -15.56
N THR A 37 -20.81 -15.11 -15.23
CA THR A 37 -21.59 -14.97 -13.99
C THR A 37 -20.72 -15.04 -12.74
N ARG A 38 -19.70 -15.91 -12.71
CA ARG A 38 -18.75 -15.98 -11.59
C ARG A 38 -17.90 -14.71 -11.46
N LEU A 39 -17.48 -14.12 -12.58
CA LEU A 39 -16.73 -12.86 -12.58
C LEU A 39 -17.59 -11.69 -12.07
N GLU A 40 -18.86 -11.62 -12.47
CA GLU A 40 -19.82 -10.63 -11.99
C GLU A 40 -20.02 -10.76 -10.47
N LEU A 41 -20.25 -11.99 -9.97
CA LEU A 41 -20.37 -12.25 -8.54
C LEU A 41 -19.11 -11.84 -7.75
N ASN A 42 -17.91 -12.10 -8.29
CA ASN A 42 -16.67 -11.68 -7.63
C ASN A 42 -16.54 -10.15 -7.61
N ASN A 43 -16.93 -9.45 -8.69
CA ASN A 43 -16.93 -7.99 -8.71
C ASN A 43 -17.90 -7.40 -7.68
N GLU A 44 -19.10 -7.95 -7.55
CA GLU A 44 -20.06 -7.53 -6.53
C GLU A 44 -19.52 -7.74 -5.11
N LYS A 45 -18.88 -8.88 -4.85
CA LYS A 45 -18.24 -9.14 -3.55
C LYS A 45 -17.13 -8.14 -3.26
N ILE A 46 -16.22 -7.90 -4.21
CA ILE A 46 -15.15 -6.90 -4.07
C ILE A 46 -15.76 -5.52 -3.78
N HIS A 47 -16.81 -5.13 -4.49
CA HIS A 47 -17.49 -3.86 -4.26
C HIS A 47 -18.05 -3.76 -2.84
N LYS A 48 -18.73 -4.80 -2.36
CA LYS A 48 -19.27 -4.87 -0.98
C LYS A 48 -18.17 -4.79 0.07
N GLU A 49 -17.06 -5.52 -0.09
CA GLU A 49 -15.96 -5.45 0.88
C GLU A 49 -15.27 -4.07 0.87
N ASN A 50 -15.13 -3.43 -0.30
CA ASN A 50 -14.63 -2.05 -0.40
C ASN A 50 -15.56 -1.03 0.29
N GLN A 51 -16.89 -1.20 0.19
CA GLN A 51 -17.83 -0.35 0.93
C GLN A 51 -17.64 -0.49 2.44
N LYS A 52 -17.44 -1.71 2.95
CA LYS A 52 -17.14 -1.93 4.38
C LYS A 52 -15.84 -1.25 4.80
N ILE A 53 -14.79 -1.31 3.97
CA ILE A 53 -13.53 -0.61 4.24
C ILE A 53 -13.77 0.90 4.34
N SER A 54 -14.54 1.50 3.43
CA SER A 54 -14.86 2.94 3.51
C SER A 54 -15.53 3.28 4.84
N LEU A 55 -16.59 2.56 5.21
CA LEU A 55 -17.33 2.79 6.46
C LEU A 55 -16.46 2.64 7.72
N ILE A 56 -15.48 1.75 7.67
CA ILE A 56 -14.53 1.55 8.76
C ILE A 56 -13.47 2.65 8.79
N THR A 57 -13.02 3.12 7.64
CA THR A 57 -12.00 4.17 7.52
C THR A 57 -12.55 5.52 7.99
N ASP A 58 -13.84 5.77 7.75
CA ASP A 58 -14.57 6.95 8.25
C ASP A 58 -14.84 6.92 9.77
N LYS A 59 -14.29 5.94 10.51
CA LYS A 59 -14.39 5.90 11.97
C LYS A 59 -13.45 6.95 12.57
N THR A 60 -14.05 7.84 13.35
CA THR A 60 -13.42 8.98 14.03
C THR A 60 -12.13 8.68 14.80
N GLU A 61 -11.97 7.47 15.35
CA GLU A 61 -10.77 7.10 16.10
C GLU A 61 -9.53 6.88 15.21
N LEU A 62 -9.72 6.44 13.97
CA LEU A 62 -8.63 6.31 12.99
C LEU A 62 -8.21 7.67 12.45
N ASP A 63 -9.17 8.55 12.22
CA ASP A 63 -8.92 9.95 11.85
C ASP A 63 -8.18 10.69 12.96
N GLU A 64 -8.59 10.53 14.22
CA GLU A 64 -7.89 11.11 15.38
C GLU A 64 -6.45 10.60 15.47
N LEU A 65 -6.20 9.31 15.17
CA LEU A 65 -4.84 8.78 15.11
C LEU A 65 -4.01 9.42 14.00
N ALA A 66 -4.58 9.62 12.81
CA ALA A 66 -3.89 10.28 11.70
C ALA A 66 -3.57 11.75 12.03
N GLU A 67 -4.50 12.48 12.67
CA GLU A 67 -4.28 13.85 13.14
C GLU A 67 -3.15 13.92 14.17
N LEU A 68 -3.11 13.00 15.13
CA LEU A 68 -2.03 12.95 16.13
C LEU A 68 -0.68 12.65 15.48
N GLU A 69 -0.64 11.83 14.43
CA GLU A 69 0.60 11.59 13.68
C GLU A 69 1.11 12.86 13.01
N GLN A 70 0.23 13.63 12.40
CA GLN A 70 0.57 14.92 11.83
C GLN A 70 1.06 15.90 12.89
N GLN A 71 0.38 15.98 14.04
CA GLN A 71 0.83 16.81 15.17
C GLN A 71 2.22 16.40 15.68
N ILE A 72 2.53 15.10 15.73
CA ILE A 72 3.88 14.61 16.09
C ILE A 72 4.92 15.10 15.09
N VAL A 73 4.62 15.11 13.79
CA VAL A 73 5.53 15.63 12.75
C VAL A 73 5.80 17.12 12.96
N GLU A 74 4.76 17.91 13.24
CA GLU A 74 4.91 19.33 13.53
C GLU A 74 5.71 19.59 14.81
N LEU A 75 5.43 18.84 15.88
CA LEU A 75 6.17 18.93 17.14
C LEU A 75 7.63 18.54 16.96
N LYS A 76 7.94 17.51 16.17
CA LYS A 76 9.33 17.16 15.78
C LYS A 76 10.03 18.34 15.10
N ALA A 77 9.35 19.01 14.17
CA ALA A 77 9.89 20.19 13.50
C ALA A 77 10.11 21.35 14.47
N LYS A 78 9.14 21.63 15.35
CA LYS A 78 9.23 22.67 16.41
C LYS A 78 10.39 22.39 17.36
N VAL A 79 10.58 21.15 17.84
CA VAL A 79 11.70 20.78 18.72
C VAL A 79 13.04 20.98 18.00
N LYS A 80 13.15 20.53 16.76
CA LYS A 80 14.36 20.73 15.95
C LYS A 80 14.67 22.21 15.76
N TYR A 81 13.66 23.03 15.50
CA TYR A 81 13.81 24.48 15.37
C TYR A 81 14.26 25.13 16.69
N ASN A 82 13.66 24.74 17.81
CA ASN A 82 13.96 25.25 19.15
C ASN A 82 15.31 24.77 19.73
N LEU A 83 16.05 23.90 19.01
CA LEU A 83 17.39 23.46 19.38
C LEU A 83 18.44 23.72 18.28
N ARG A 84 18.06 24.44 17.20
CA ARG A 84 18.87 24.55 15.98
C ARG A 84 20.24 25.21 16.18
N HIS A 85 20.34 26.22 17.04
CA HIS A 85 21.61 26.93 17.28
C HIS A 85 22.51 26.19 18.27
N LEU A 86 21.96 25.23 19.02
CA LEU A 86 22.70 24.37 19.95
C LEU A 86 23.39 23.18 19.28
N ARG A 87 22.97 22.78 18.07
CA ARG A 87 23.54 21.62 17.36
C ARG A 87 25.06 21.71 17.22
N LYS A 88 25.60 22.83 16.73
CA LYS A 88 27.05 22.99 16.54
C LYS A 88 27.82 23.11 17.87
N PRO A 89 27.34 23.89 18.87
CA PRO A 89 27.86 23.85 20.23
C PRO A 89 27.95 22.43 20.81
N PHE A 90 26.90 21.63 20.68
CA PHE A 90 26.87 20.23 21.12
C PHE A 90 27.95 19.38 20.44
N TYR A 91 28.10 19.46 19.11
CA TYR A 91 29.21 18.78 18.41
C TYR A 91 30.59 19.20 18.94
N LYS A 92 30.79 20.48 19.23
CA LYS A 92 32.07 20.98 19.74
C LYS A 92 32.34 20.52 21.16
N MET A 93 31.36 20.59 22.05
CA MET A 93 31.44 20.11 23.43
C MET A 93 31.74 18.60 23.48
N LEU A 94 31.05 17.80 22.66
CA LEU A 94 31.33 16.36 22.56
C LEU A 94 32.77 16.10 22.05
N GLY A 95 33.25 16.89 21.09
CA GLY A 95 34.63 16.82 20.60
C GLY A 95 35.68 17.14 21.68
N LEU A 96 35.41 18.11 22.56
CA LEU A 96 36.28 18.42 23.70
C LEU A 96 36.27 17.30 24.73
N THR A 97 35.11 16.68 24.96
CA THR A 97 34.96 15.55 25.89
C THR A 97 35.77 14.34 25.42
N ARG A 98 35.77 14.03 24.12
CA ARG A 98 36.58 12.95 23.53
C ARG A 98 38.09 13.18 23.63
N ARG A 99 38.52 14.44 23.77
CA ARG A 99 39.93 14.83 23.93
C ARG A 99 40.31 15.01 25.40
N SER A 100 39.43 14.62 26.32
CA SER A 100 39.61 14.79 27.78
C SER A 100 39.83 16.24 28.21
N GLN A 101 39.39 17.22 27.40
CA GLN A 101 39.51 18.64 27.71
C GLN A 101 38.33 19.16 28.56
N VAL A 102 37.25 18.38 28.62
CA VAL A 102 36.04 18.64 29.40
C VAL A 102 35.56 17.31 29.97
N ALA A 103 35.33 17.25 31.28
CA ALA A 103 34.71 16.10 31.91
C ALA A 103 33.19 16.21 31.84
N LEU A 104 32.53 15.23 31.22
CA LEU A 104 31.08 15.05 31.28
C LEU A 104 30.75 13.67 31.83
N PRO A 105 29.79 13.58 32.76
CA PRO A 105 29.22 12.30 33.19
C PRO A 105 28.71 11.44 32.03
N PRO A 106 28.78 10.10 32.13
CA PRO A 106 28.32 9.21 31.06
C PRO A 106 26.85 9.39 30.65
N ASP A 107 25.97 9.68 31.60
CA ASP A 107 24.54 9.95 31.38
C ASP A 107 24.33 11.23 30.55
N GLU A 108 25.06 12.31 30.87
CA GLU A 108 25.05 13.56 30.11
C GLU A 108 25.60 13.36 28.69
N ILE A 109 26.68 12.60 28.52
CA ILE A 109 27.24 12.28 27.19
C ILE A 109 26.21 11.52 26.36
N ARG A 110 25.53 10.53 26.95
CA ARG A 110 24.49 9.76 26.27
C ARG A 110 23.33 10.65 25.85
N LYS A 111 22.82 11.48 26.76
CA LYS A 111 21.69 12.37 26.49
C LYS A 111 22.06 13.44 25.45
N LEU A 112 23.27 14.00 25.50
CA LEU A 112 23.81 14.91 24.49
C LEU A 112 23.82 14.27 23.10
N LYS A 113 24.29 13.03 22.99
CA LYS A 113 24.25 12.28 21.72
C LYS A 113 22.82 12.07 21.23
N GLN A 114 21.88 11.73 22.13
CA GLN A 114 20.46 11.59 21.78
C GLN A 114 19.89 12.89 21.21
N TYR A 115 20.12 14.04 21.87
CA TYR A 115 19.66 15.34 21.37
C TYR A 115 20.22 15.71 19.99
N MET A 116 21.42 15.23 19.65
CA MET A 116 22.05 15.46 18.35
C MET A 116 21.50 14.54 17.26
N SER A 117 21.12 13.31 17.60
CA SER A 117 20.56 12.33 16.66
C SER A 117 19.07 12.54 16.45
N ASN A 118 18.29 12.53 17.53
CA ASN A 118 16.85 12.72 17.52
C ASN A 118 16.43 13.61 18.70
N SER A 119 16.33 14.92 18.42
CA SER A 119 16.00 15.92 19.45
C SER A 119 14.63 15.73 20.07
N PHE A 120 13.66 15.20 19.31
CA PHE A 120 12.31 14.94 19.78
C PHE A 120 12.28 13.78 20.78
N GLU A 121 12.85 12.64 20.43
CA GLU A 121 12.93 11.48 21.35
C GLU A 121 13.77 11.79 22.59
N ALA A 122 14.84 12.56 22.44
CA ALA A 122 15.67 12.97 23.55
C ALA A 122 14.90 13.83 24.57
N LEU A 123 14.06 14.75 24.09
CA LEU A 123 13.23 15.63 24.90
C LEU A 123 12.15 14.84 25.65
N VAL A 124 11.38 14.02 24.94
CA VAL A 124 10.27 13.24 25.52
C VAL A 124 10.73 12.16 26.50
N SER A 125 11.93 11.60 26.29
CA SER A 125 12.52 10.61 27.20
C SER A 125 13.14 11.25 28.45
N GLU A 126 12.98 12.54 28.66
CA GLU A 126 13.51 13.24 29.82
C GLU A 126 12.42 13.50 30.86
N GLU A 127 12.84 13.59 32.12
CA GLU A 127 11.95 13.99 33.19
C GLU A 127 11.41 15.41 32.99
N HIS A 128 10.31 15.70 33.66
CA HIS A 128 9.69 17.01 33.65
C HIS A 128 10.72 18.11 33.97
N GLY A 129 10.71 19.20 33.20
CA GLY A 129 11.70 20.27 33.35
C GLY A 129 13.08 19.99 32.75
N HIS A 130 13.29 18.86 32.08
CA HIS A 130 14.50 18.52 31.31
C HIS A 130 15.83 18.79 32.06
N PRO A 131 16.03 18.18 33.24
CA PRO A 131 17.15 18.48 34.13
C PRO A 131 18.52 18.12 33.56
N ILE A 132 18.65 17.03 32.79
CA ILE A 132 19.91 16.62 32.16
C ILE A 132 20.29 17.62 31.07
N LEU A 133 19.33 18.05 30.25
CA LEU A 133 19.54 19.11 29.27
C LEU A 133 20.00 20.40 29.96
N LYS A 134 19.34 20.83 31.03
CA LYS A 134 19.74 22.05 31.77
C LYS A 134 21.19 21.96 32.29
N ARG A 135 21.59 20.83 32.88
CA ARG A 135 22.99 20.60 33.32
C ARG A 135 23.98 20.67 32.16
N ILE A 136 23.66 20.05 31.03
CA ILE A 136 24.49 20.12 29.81
C ILE A 136 24.62 21.57 29.32
N LEU A 137 23.52 22.34 29.30
CA LEU A 137 23.52 23.73 28.85
C LEU A 137 24.30 24.65 29.79
N GLN A 138 24.22 24.45 31.10
CA GLN A 138 25.03 25.19 32.09
C GLN A 138 26.53 24.98 31.85
N LYS A 139 26.95 23.71 31.69
CA LYS A 139 28.36 23.38 31.38
C LYS A 139 28.78 23.94 30.02
N LEU A 140 27.87 23.95 29.05
CA LEU A 140 28.12 24.53 27.74
C LEU A 140 28.31 26.05 27.82
N ASP A 141 27.49 26.76 28.59
CA ASP A 141 27.61 28.20 28.82
C ASP A 141 28.96 28.55 29.49
N ASP A 142 29.36 27.77 30.50
CA ASP A 142 30.68 27.90 31.13
C ASP A 142 31.83 27.76 30.13
N LEU A 143 31.75 26.79 29.22
CA LEU A 143 32.77 26.59 28.18
C LEU A 143 32.80 27.74 27.16
N MET A 144 31.65 28.36 26.89
CA MET A 144 31.57 29.54 26.03
C MET A 144 32.18 30.76 26.73
N ARG A 145 31.83 31.01 27.99
CA ARG A 145 32.37 32.15 28.78
C ARG A 145 33.89 32.06 28.96
N ARG A 146 34.42 30.85 29.16
CA ARG A 146 35.88 30.60 29.27
C ARG A 146 36.60 30.62 27.93
N GLY A 147 35.92 30.89 26.81
CA GLY A 147 36.51 30.93 25.47
C GLY A 147 37.03 29.58 24.96
N LYS A 148 36.73 28.47 25.64
CA LYS A 148 37.19 27.12 25.27
C LYS A 148 36.44 26.58 24.05
N LEU A 149 35.23 27.09 23.79
CA LEU A 149 34.42 26.69 22.66
C LEU A 149 34.72 27.55 21.42
N LYS A 150 35.57 27.04 20.51
CA LYS A 150 35.91 27.74 19.25
C LYS A 150 34.69 27.84 18.30
N LEU A 151 33.93 28.93 18.39
CA LEU A 151 32.78 29.27 17.54
C LEU A 151 32.89 30.71 17.01
N LYS A 152 32.27 30.99 15.85
CA LYS A 152 32.11 32.37 15.35
C LYS A 152 31.20 33.17 16.29
N THR A 153 31.50 34.46 16.49
CA THR A 153 30.79 35.37 17.40
C THR A 153 29.27 35.38 17.19
N THR A 154 28.81 35.45 15.95
CA THR A 154 27.37 35.43 15.60
C THR A 154 26.67 34.13 16.00
N ARG A 155 27.37 32.99 15.90
CA ARG A 155 26.84 31.68 16.29
C ARG A 155 26.84 31.50 17.81
N LEU A 156 27.84 32.07 18.48
CA LEU A 156 27.96 32.08 19.93
C LEU A 156 26.80 32.88 20.55
N LYS A 157 26.52 34.10 20.07
CA LYS A 157 25.38 34.92 20.52
C LYS A 157 24.04 34.19 20.39
N LYS A 158 23.74 33.65 19.19
CA LYS A 158 22.50 32.89 18.96
C LYS A 158 22.36 31.64 19.82
N ALA A 159 23.48 30.97 20.14
CA ALA A 159 23.47 29.83 21.04
C ALA A 159 23.21 30.29 22.48
N GLN A 160 23.84 31.37 22.94
CA GLN A 160 23.60 31.94 24.28
C GLN A 160 22.17 32.42 24.47
N GLU A 161 21.60 33.13 23.49
CA GLU A 161 20.19 33.55 23.51
C GLU A 161 19.25 32.34 23.63
N GLN A 162 19.54 31.27 22.89
CA GLN A 162 18.76 30.03 22.96
C GLN A 162 18.94 29.29 24.30
N MET A 163 20.15 29.27 24.86
CA MET A 163 20.40 28.68 26.18
C MET A 163 19.69 29.47 27.29
N ASP A 164 19.74 30.80 27.25
CA ASP A 164 19.03 31.68 28.18
C ASP A 164 17.52 31.44 28.13
N GLY A 165 16.96 31.33 26.93
CA GLY A 165 15.55 30.99 26.73
C GLY A 165 15.17 29.64 27.35
N ILE A 166 16.06 28.66 27.35
CA ILE A 166 15.78 27.32 27.91
C ILE A 166 15.98 27.31 29.43
N LEU A 167 17.10 27.85 29.92
CA LEU A 167 17.49 27.80 31.33
C LEU A 167 16.62 28.72 32.19
N ASN A 168 16.38 29.95 31.74
CA ASN A 168 15.78 31.00 32.56
C ASN A 168 14.31 31.27 32.22
N LYS A 169 13.92 31.11 30.94
CA LYS A 169 12.56 31.41 30.47
C LYS A 169 11.70 30.18 30.21
N ASN A 170 12.22 28.98 30.49
CA ASN A 170 11.52 27.70 30.31
C ASN A 170 10.87 27.54 28.91
N SER A 171 11.49 28.07 27.86
CA SER A 171 10.92 28.10 26.50
C SER A 171 10.56 26.72 25.91
N LEU A 172 11.16 25.65 26.43
CA LEU A 172 10.85 24.27 26.03
C LEU A 172 9.73 23.61 26.84
N PHE A 173 9.23 24.26 27.90
CA PHE A 173 8.30 23.64 28.83
C PHE A 173 6.99 23.25 28.17
N ASN A 174 6.29 24.21 27.56
CA ASN A 174 5.03 23.96 26.87
C ASN A 174 5.23 22.94 25.74
N LEU A 175 6.31 23.10 24.96
CA LEU A 175 6.63 22.16 23.89
C LEU A 175 6.86 20.73 24.40
N HIS A 176 7.51 20.57 25.56
CA HIS A 176 7.70 19.26 26.18
C HIS A 176 6.37 18.67 26.66
N GLN A 177 5.50 19.48 27.28
CA GLN A 177 4.16 19.05 27.69
C GLN A 177 3.31 18.62 26.50
N ASP A 178 3.29 19.41 25.43
CA ASP A 178 2.55 19.08 24.20
C ASP A 178 3.03 17.74 23.61
N CYS A 179 4.36 17.53 23.57
CA CYS A 179 4.92 16.27 23.08
C CYS A 179 4.50 15.07 23.94
N LEU A 180 4.50 15.22 25.27
CA LEU A 180 4.07 14.15 26.19
C LEU A 180 2.57 13.88 26.06
N ALA A 181 1.75 14.93 25.97
CA ALA A 181 0.30 14.83 25.83
C ALA A 181 -0.10 14.09 24.55
N VAL A 182 0.43 14.53 23.39
CA VAL A 182 0.15 13.91 22.09
C VAL A 182 0.61 12.45 22.05
N LEU A 183 1.78 12.13 22.62
CA LEU A 183 2.25 10.74 22.66
C LEU A 183 1.45 9.86 23.62
N SER A 184 1.01 10.41 24.76
CA SER A 184 0.12 9.71 25.68
C SER A 184 -1.22 9.39 25.00
N ARG A 185 -1.82 10.38 24.34
CA ARG A 185 -3.06 10.21 23.59
C ARG A 185 -2.91 9.19 22.47
N LYS A 186 -1.83 9.27 21.68
CA LYS A 186 -1.52 8.28 20.64
C LYS A 186 -1.43 6.87 21.23
N ARG A 187 -0.71 6.68 22.34
CA ARG A 187 -0.60 5.37 23.01
C ARG A 187 -1.96 4.85 23.48
N GLN A 188 -2.79 5.71 24.06
CA GLN A 188 -4.14 5.34 24.52
C GLN A 188 -5.02 4.90 23.35
N LEU A 189 -5.05 5.66 22.26
CA LEU A 189 -5.82 5.30 21.07
C LEU A 189 -5.28 4.04 20.40
N SER A 190 -3.96 3.91 20.24
CA SER A 190 -3.36 2.70 19.66
C SER A 190 -3.57 1.45 20.51
N ALA A 191 -3.63 1.58 21.84
CA ALA A 191 -3.92 0.49 22.76
C ALA A 191 -5.43 0.25 22.94
N SER A 192 -6.29 1.11 22.38
CA SER A 192 -7.73 0.93 22.48
C SER A 192 -8.14 -0.37 21.76
N GLN A 193 -9.05 -1.09 22.40
CA GLN A 193 -9.57 -2.34 21.86
C GLN A 193 -10.29 -2.08 20.53
N THR A 194 -10.93 -0.92 20.39
CA THR A 194 -11.66 -0.46 19.21
C THR A 194 -10.74 -0.24 18.01
N VAL A 195 -9.63 0.48 18.16
CA VAL A 195 -8.63 0.63 17.08
C VAL A 195 -8.02 -0.71 16.70
N THR A 196 -7.65 -1.52 17.70
CA THR A 196 -7.03 -2.83 17.45
C THR A 196 -7.99 -3.80 16.73
N SER A 197 -9.26 -3.85 17.13
CA SER A 197 -10.27 -4.67 16.47
C SER A 197 -10.54 -4.17 15.05
N THR A 198 -10.61 -2.85 14.88
CA THR A 198 -10.85 -2.20 13.59
C THR A 198 -9.70 -2.47 12.62
N GLN A 199 -8.44 -2.39 13.08
CA GLN A 199 -7.28 -2.72 12.25
C GLN A 199 -7.27 -4.19 11.84
N ARG A 200 -7.62 -5.11 12.75
CA ARG A 200 -7.75 -6.54 12.42
C ARG A 200 -8.85 -6.79 11.39
N GLU A 201 -9.98 -6.09 11.51
CA GLU A 201 -11.08 -6.17 10.57
C GLU A 201 -10.65 -5.66 9.18
N LEU A 202 -10.00 -4.49 9.11
CA LEU A 202 -9.46 -3.94 7.86
C LEU A 202 -8.49 -4.92 7.18
N ASN A 203 -7.55 -5.50 7.92
CA ASN A 203 -6.60 -6.45 7.37
C ASN A 203 -7.31 -7.68 6.78
N LYS A 204 -8.32 -8.23 7.47
CA LYS A 204 -9.12 -9.36 6.96
C LYS A 204 -9.90 -9.00 5.69
N LEU A 205 -10.46 -7.79 5.62
CA LEU A 205 -11.18 -7.31 4.44
C LEU A 205 -10.22 -7.16 3.25
N GLN A 206 -9.02 -6.62 3.48
CA GLN A 206 -7.98 -6.48 2.46
C GLN A 206 -7.49 -7.85 1.94
N GLU A 207 -7.22 -8.81 2.82
CA GLU A 207 -6.89 -10.19 2.44
C GLU A 207 -8.00 -10.83 1.60
N THR A 208 -9.26 -10.62 1.99
CA THR A 208 -10.43 -11.13 1.26
C THR A 208 -10.52 -10.52 -0.15
N ILE A 209 -10.29 -9.21 -0.28
CA ILE A 209 -10.28 -8.52 -1.57
C ILE A 209 -9.15 -9.05 -2.44
N GLN A 210 -7.95 -9.21 -1.91
CA GLN A 210 -6.80 -9.75 -2.65
C GLN A 210 -7.11 -11.14 -3.20
N ASN A 211 -7.64 -12.04 -2.35
CA ASN A 211 -8.05 -13.37 -2.77
C ASN A 211 -9.11 -13.34 -3.88
N LEU A 212 -10.10 -12.42 -3.80
CA LEU A 212 -11.12 -12.26 -4.84
C LEU A 212 -10.55 -11.70 -6.15
N GLN A 213 -9.54 -10.84 -6.08
CA GLN A 213 -8.81 -10.31 -7.24
C GLN A 213 -7.99 -11.40 -7.93
N ASP A 214 -7.26 -12.21 -7.18
CA ASP A 214 -6.48 -13.33 -7.72
C ASP A 214 -7.42 -14.35 -8.41
N GLN A 215 -8.56 -14.64 -7.79
CA GLN A 215 -9.60 -15.47 -8.41
C GLN A 215 -10.14 -14.85 -9.70
N LYS A 216 -10.40 -13.54 -9.70
CA LYS A 216 -10.88 -12.81 -10.88
C LYS A 216 -9.86 -12.89 -12.01
N GLU A 217 -8.57 -12.72 -11.74
CA GLU A 217 -7.51 -12.82 -12.72
C GLU A 217 -7.45 -14.23 -13.34
N SER A 218 -7.48 -15.27 -12.50
CA SER A 218 -7.53 -16.67 -12.96
C SER A 218 -8.75 -16.95 -13.84
N LEU A 219 -9.94 -16.51 -13.42
CA LEU A 219 -11.18 -16.67 -14.19
C LEU A 219 -11.16 -15.89 -15.50
N SER A 220 -10.59 -14.68 -15.49
CA SER A 220 -10.46 -13.84 -16.70
C SER A 220 -9.54 -14.48 -17.73
N SER A 221 -8.44 -15.08 -17.29
CA SER A 221 -7.49 -15.82 -18.11
C SER A 221 -8.15 -17.05 -18.73
N LYS A 222 -8.89 -17.83 -17.93
CA LYS A 222 -9.69 -18.98 -18.42
C LYS A 222 -10.76 -18.57 -19.41
N ARG A 223 -11.40 -17.42 -19.20
CA ARG A 223 -12.41 -16.89 -20.14
C ARG A 223 -11.77 -16.52 -21.47
N LYS A 224 -10.59 -15.89 -21.45
CA LYS A 224 -9.85 -15.53 -22.66
C LYS A 224 -9.49 -16.76 -23.48
N THR A 225 -8.93 -17.80 -22.85
CA THR A 225 -8.57 -19.04 -23.55
C THR A 225 -9.79 -19.78 -24.11
N LEU A 226 -10.92 -19.80 -23.38
CA LEU A 226 -12.18 -20.33 -23.93
C LEU A 226 -12.72 -19.50 -25.09
N GLY A 227 -12.61 -18.17 -25.03
CA GLY A 227 -12.99 -17.28 -26.14
C GLY A 227 -12.17 -17.56 -27.40
N GLU A 228 -10.86 -17.71 -27.27
CA GLU A 228 -9.96 -18.09 -28.38
C GLU A 228 -10.31 -19.48 -28.93
N LYS A 229 -10.61 -20.45 -28.05
CA LYS A 229 -11.06 -21.79 -28.45
C LYS A 229 -12.39 -21.73 -29.20
N HIS A 230 -13.34 -20.94 -28.72
CA HIS A 230 -14.64 -20.74 -29.36
C HIS A 230 -14.47 -20.18 -30.78
N GLN A 231 -13.67 -19.12 -30.95
CA GLN A 231 -13.37 -18.55 -32.26
C GLN A 231 -12.69 -19.54 -33.21
N ARG A 232 -11.81 -20.42 -32.71
CA ARG A 232 -11.22 -21.49 -33.53
C ARG A 232 -12.26 -22.51 -33.98
N VAL A 233 -13.18 -22.91 -33.10
CA VAL A 233 -14.26 -23.84 -33.45
C VAL A 233 -15.21 -23.21 -34.47
N LEU A 234 -15.60 -21.94 -34.29
CA LEU A 234 -16.44 -21.22 -35.27
C LEU A 234 -15.79 -21.14 -36.65
N ARG A 235 -14.48 -20.89 -36.73
CA ARG A 235 -13.74 -20.95 -38.01
C ARG A 235 -13.77 -22.34 -38.65
N LYS A 236 -13.60 -23.41 -37.85
CA LYS A 236 -13.71 -24.79 -38.36
C LYS A 236 -15.11 -25.12 -38.86
N ILE A 237 -16.15 -24.66 -38.16
CA ILE A 237 -17.55 -24.80 -38.59
C ILE A 237 -17.76 -24.13 -39.95
N GLN A 238 -17.24 -22.92 -40.13
CA GLN A 238 -17.35 -22.18 -41.39
C GLN A 238 -16.64 -22.91 -42.54
N ILE A 239 -15.42 -23.39 -42.33
CA ILE A 239 -14.66 -24.15 -43.34
C ILE A 239 -15.40 -25.45 -43.71
N GLN A 240 -15.81 -26.24 -42.70
CA GLN A 240 -16.51 -27.51 -42.92
C GLN A 240 -17.87 -27.30 -43.63
N LYS A 241 -18.54 -26.18 -43.35
CA LYS A 241 -19.77 -25.79 -44.03
C LYS A 241 -19.51 -25.52 -45.51
N GLU A 242 -18.49 -24.73 -45.83
CA GLU A 242 -18.11 -24.41 -47.22
C GLU A 242 -17.68 -25.67 -47.99
N GLU A 243 -16.93 -26.56 -47.35
CA GLU A 243 -16.55 -27.87 -47.90
C GLU A 243 -17.78 -28.73 -48.21
N LEU A 244 -18.73 -28.82 -47.27
CA LEU A 244 -19.97 -29.58 -47.46
C LEU A 244 -20.83 -29.00 -48.60
N GLU A 245 -20.99 -27.67 -48.67
CA GLU A 245 -21.71 -27.01 -49.77
C GLU A 245 -21.05 -27.29 -51.13
N LYS A 246 -19.71 -27.30 -51.18
CA LYS A 246 -18.95 -27.61 -52.39
C LYS A 246 -19.09 -29.07 -52.80
N SER A 247 -18.97 -30.02 -51.87
CA SER A 247 -19.12 -31.45 -52.15
C SER A 247 -20.53 -31.79 -52.63
N VAL A 248 -21.56 -31.15 -52.08
CA VAL A 248 -22.93 -31.32 -52.61
C VAL A 248 -23.04 -30.73 -54.02
N PHE A 249 -22.47 -29.54 -54.26
CA PHE A 249 -22.47 -28.97 -55.61
C PHE A 249 -21.81 -29.89 -56.64
N GLU A 250 -20.66 -30.48 -56.32
CA GLU A 250 -19.95 -31.44 -57.18
C GLU A 250 -20.75 -32.72 -57.45
N LEU A 251 -21.63 -33.13 -56.52
CA LEU A 251 -22.45 -34.35 -56.63
C LEU A 251 -23.74 -34.18 -57.43
N ILE A 252 -24.48 -33.10 -57.19
CA ILE A 252 -25.83 -32.90 -57.75
C ILE A 252 -25.93 -31.72 -58.72
N ASP A 253 -24.81 -31.04 -59.01
CA ASP A 253 -24.71 -29.82 -59.85
C ASP A 253 -25.72 -28.73 -59.44
N LYS A 254 -26.05 -28.70 -58.14
CA LYS A 254 -26.99 -27.75 -57.54
C LYS A 254 -26.33 -27.04 -56.39
N ARG A 255 -26.43 -25.71 -56.40
CA ARG A 255 -25.98 -24.88 -55.28
C ARG A 255 -26.96 -25.04 -54.13
N ILE A 256 -26.47 -25.52 -53.01
CA ILE A 256 -27.19 -25.52 -51.74
C ILE A 256 -26.58 -24.49 -50.80
N GLN A 257 -27.38 -24.02 -49.84
CA GLN A 257 -26.88 -23.18 -48.75
C GLN A 257 -27.23 -23.86 -47.43
N VAL A 258 -26.22 -24.20 -46.66
CA VAL A 258 -26.37 -24.82 -45.34
C VAL A 258 -26.69 -23.71 -44.34
N VAL A 259 -27.92 -23.72 -43.82
CA VAL A 259 -28.37 -22.78 -42.80
C VAL A 259 -28.13 -23.41 -41.43
N LEU A 260 -27.22 -22.82 -40.66
CA LEU A 260 -27.00 -23.18 -39.27
C LEU A 260 -27.94 -22.34 -38.41
N ALA A 261 -28.86 -23.00 -37.69
CA ALA A 261 -29.76 -22.30 -36.78
C ALA A 261 -28.95 -21.59 -35.69
N LYS A 262 -29.20 -20.30 -35.46
CA LYS A 262 -28.59 -19.57 -34.33
C LYS A 262 -29.05 -20.22 -33.03
N VAL A 263 -28.09 -20.66 -32.22
CA VAL A 263 -28.34 -21.02 -30.82
C VAL A 263 -28.80 -19.73 -30.12
N LYS A 264 -30.02 -19.73 -29.57
CA LYS A 264 -30.62 -18.59 -28.85
C LYS A 264 -29.66 -18.10 -27.76
N ASP A 265 -29.46 -16.77 -27.73
CA ASP A 265 -28.62 -16.03 -26.78
C ASP A 265 -29.06 -16.21 -25.32
#